data_AF-K0RI08-F1
#
_entry.id   AF-K0RI08-F1
#
_cell.length_a   1.000
_cell.length_b   1.000
_cell.length_c   1.000
_cell.angle_alpha   90.00
_cell.angle_beta   90.00
_cell.angle_gamma   90.00
#
_symmetry.space_group_name_H-M   'P 1'
#
loop_
_entity.id
_entity.type
_entity.pdbx_description
1 polymer ?
#
loop_
_entity_poly.entity_id
_entity_poly.type
_entity_poly.pdbx_seq_one_letter_code
_entity_poly.pdbx_strand_id
1 'polypeptide(L)' 'MADIFLIVVTVVAFVLLTVVGVYLIVKYQHPDDKNDAYLPKLVVLFGFVLSGATVLMLPLDVANNEGYA' A
#
# COMPACT_ATOMS: atom_id res chain seq x y z
N MET A 1 -1.19 -18.65 16.51
CA MET A 1 -0.53 -19.02 15.23
C MET A 1 -0.99 -18.01 14.21
N ALA A 2 -0.08 -17.29 13.54
CA ALA A 2 -0.49 -16.31 12.56
C ALA A 2 -1.26 -17.00 11.41
N ASP A 3 -2.43 -16.47 11.06
CA ASP A 3 -3.24 -17.03 9.99
C ASP A 3 -2.54 -16.78 8.64
N ILE A 4 -2.06 -17.87 8.03
CA ILE A 4 -1.37 -17.84 6.73
C ILE A 4 -2.27 -17.20 5.66
N PHE A 5 -3.58 -17.43 5.73
CA PHE A 5 -4.54 -16.81 4.81
C PHE A 5 -4.50 -15.28 4.94
N LEU A 6 -4.53 -14.76 6.16
CA LEU A 6 -4.50 -13.31 6.41
C LEU A 6 -3.20 -12.69 5.93
N ILE A 7 -2.06 -13.34 6.16
CA ILE A 7 -0.75 -12.87 5.67
C ILE A 7 -0.77 -12.77 4.14
N VAL A 8 -1.23 -13.81 3.44
CA VAL A 8 -1.28 -13.81 1.97
C VAL A 8 -2.20 -12.71 1.45
N VAL A 9 -3.38 -12.54 2.06
CA VAL A 9 -4.33 -11.47 1.67
C VAL A 9 -3.71 -10.10 1.87
N THR A 10 -3.04 -9.84 3.00
CA THR A 10 -2.37 -8.56 3.26
C THR A 10 -1.28 -8.27 2.21
N VAL A 11 -0.45 -9.26 1.88
CA VAL A 11 0.61 -9.10 0.86
C VAL A 11 0.00 -8.79 -0.51
N VAL A 12 -1.03 -9.52 -0.92
CA VAL A 12 -1.72 -9.28 -2.20
C VAL A 12 -2.35 -7.89 -2.22
N ALA A 13 -3.03 -7.48 -1.15
CA ALA A 13 -3.63 -6.16 -1.03
C ALA A 13 -2.58 -5.04 -1.09
N PHE A 14 -1.42 -5.23 -0.47
CA PHE A 14 -0.30 -4.28 -0.52
C PHE A 14 0.28 -4.13 -1.94
N VAL A 15 0.42 -5.23 -2.68
CA VAL A 15 0.84 -5.18 -4.09
C VAL A 15 -0.19 -4.44 -4.94
N LEU A 16 -1.48 -4.75 -4.78
CA LEU A 16 -2.56 -4.07 -5.49
C LEU A 16 -2.60 -2.57 -5.18
N LEU A 17 -2.46 -2.19 -3.90
CA LEU A 17 -2.38 -0.80 -3.45
C LEU A 17 -1.23 -0.07 -4.16
N THR A 18 -0.05 -0.70 -4.25
CA THR A 18 1.12 -0.12 -4.91
C THR A 18 0.88 0.07 -6.41
N VAL A 19 0.33 -0.95 -7.09
CA VAL A 19 0.02 -0.89 -8.53
C VAL A 19 -1.02 0.20 -8.82
N VAL A 20 -2.08 0.27 -8.02
CA VAL A 20 -3.10 1.32 -8.13
C VAL A 20 -2.49 2.70 -7.87
N GLY A 21 -1.63 2.84 -6.86
CA GLY A 21 -0.92 4.10 -6.58
C GLY A 21 -0.09 4.57 -7.77
N VAL A 22 0.68 3.67 -8.40
CA VAL A 22 1.44 3.97 -9.62
C VAL A 22 0.50 4.37 -10.77
N TYR A 23 -0.58 3.62 -10.99
CA TYR A 23 -1.55 3.94 -12.03
C TYR A 23 -2.17 5.34 -11.85
N LEU A 24 -2.59 5.68 -10.62
CA LEU A 24 -3.18 6.98 -10.32
C LEU A 24 -2.17 8.12 -10.58
N ILE A 25 -0.92 7.96 -10.14
CA ILE A 25 0.12 8.97 -10.38
C ILE A 25 0.34 9.20 -11.88
N VAL A 26 0.43 8.13 -12.68
CA VAL A 26 0.65 8.25 -14.13
C VAL A 26 -0.59 8.76 -14.85
N LYS A 27 -1.80 8.39 -14.39
CA LYS A 27 -3.06 8.80 -15.01
C LYS A 27 -3.40 10.27 -14.74
N TYR A 28 -3.08 10.77 -13.56
CA TYR A 28 -3.40 12.12 -13.10
C TYR A 28 -2.19 13.06 -13.04
N GLN A 29 -1.06 12.67 -13.65
CA GLN A 29 0.07 13.57 -13.81
C GLN A 29 -0.31 14.80 -14.65
N HIS A 30 0.38 15.91 -14.43
CA HIS A 30 0.16 17.13 -15.18
C HIS A 30 0.43 16.90 -16.69
N PRO A 31 -0.32 17.53 -17.62
CA PRO A 31 -0.09 17.36 -19.06
C PRO A 31 1.34 17.67 -19.52
N ASP A 32 2.01 18.59 -18.83
CA ASP A 32 3.42 18.96 -19.11
C ASP A 32 4.43 17.95 -18.55
N ASP A 33 4.01 17.07 -17.64
CA ASP A 33 4.86 16.02 -17.09
C ASP A 33 4.89 14.82 -18.05
N LYS A 34 5.98 14.72 -18.81
CA LYS A 34 6.26 13.62 -19.75
C LYS A 34 6.80 12.38 -19.05
N ASN A 35 6.36 12.09 -17.83
CA ASN A 35 6.92 11.06 -16.98
C ASN A 35 8.38 11.30 -16.54
N ASP A 36 8.76 12.55 -16.28
CA ASP A 36 10.14 12.93 -15.92
C ASP A 36 10.28 13.36 -14.45
N ALA A 37 9.17 13.75 -13.80
CA ALA A 37 9.18 14.20 -12.41
C ALA A 37 9.29 13.03 -11.40
N TYR A 38 10.37 12.26 -11.43
CA TYR A 38 10.53 11.03 -10.64
C TYR A 38 10.53 11.25 -9.13
N LEU A 39 11.25 12.27 -8.64
CA LEU A 39 11.36 12.55 -7.20
C LEU A 39 9.99 12.85 -6.56
N PRO A 40 9.17 13.81 -7.04
CA PRO A 40 7.86 14.05 -6.45
C PRO A 40 6.92 12.84 -6.59
N LYS A 41 6.99 12.08 -7.70
CA LYS A 41 6.20 10.85 -7.87
C LYS A 41 6.55 9.79 -6.82
N LEU A 42 7.84 9.60 -6.53
CA LEU A 42 8.27 8.68 -5.48
C LEU A 42 7.79 9.13 -4.10
N VAL A 43 7.84 10.42 -3.78
CA VAL A 43 7.35 10.94 -2.50
C VAL A 43 5.84 10.70 -2.35
N VAL A 44 5.06 10.96 -3.41
CA VAL A 44 3.60 10.72 -3.41
C VAL A 44 3.30 9.22 -3.30
N LEU A 45 3.97 8.38 -4.08
CA LEU A 45 3.79 6.93 -4.03
C LEU A 45 4.14 6.38 -2.65
N PHE A 46 5.25 6.83 -2.07
CA PHE A 46 5.68 6.42 -0.75
C PHE A 46 4.66 6.81 0.33
N GLY A 47 4.18 8.05 0.32
CA GLY A 47 3.16 8.50 1.28
C GLY A 47 1.85 7.73 1.14
N PHE A 48 1.41 7.48 -0.09
CA PHE A 48 0.20 6.71 -0.39
C PHE A 48 0.31 5.25 0.10
N VAL A 49 1.42 4.57 -0.24
CA VAL A 49 1.66 3.18 0.16
C VAL A 49 1.86 3.07 1.66
N LEU A 50 2.59 4.00 2.29
CA LEU A 50 2.78 4.02 3.74
C LEU A 50 1.45 4.18 4.47
N SER A 51 0.59 5.10 4.03
CA SER A 51 -0.74 5.30 4.61
C SER A 51 -1.64 4.07 4.45
N GLY A 52 -1.66 3.43 3.28
CA GLY A 52 -2.45 2.21 3.11
C GLY A 52 -1.87 1.01 3.87
N ALA A 53 -0.55 0.92 4.03
CA ALA A 53 0.10 -0.13 4.78
C ALA A 53 -0.27 -0.13 6.26
N THR A 54 -0.44 1.05 6.89
CA THR A 54 -0.88 1.10 8.30
C THR A 54 -2.29 0.54 8.49
N VAL A 55 -3.19 0.79 7.53
CA VAL A 55 -4.55 0.22 7.56
C VAL A 55 -4.53 -1.29 7.36
N LEU A 56 -3.70 -1.78 6.44
CA LEU A 56 -3.55 -3.21 6.15
C LEU A 56 -2.93 -4.01 7.30
N MET A 57 -2.23 -3.35 8.24
CA MET A 57 -1.71 -4.01 9.44
C MET A 57 -2.77 -4.24 10.53
N LEU A 58 -3.85 -3.46 10.57
CA LEU A 58 -4.87 -3.56 11.62
C LEU A 58 -5.43 -4.99 11.81
N PRO A 59 -5.78 -5.74 10.75
CA PRO A 59 -6.31 -7.10 10.91
C PRO A 59 -5.25 -8.07 11.44
N LEU A 60 -3.99 -7.91 11.02
CA LEU A 60 -2.87 -8.72 11.50
C LEU A 60 -2.58 -8.44 12.98
N ASP A 61 -2.70 -7.19 13.41
CA ASP A 61 -2.56 -6.81 14.81
C ASP A 61 -3.66 -7.43 15.68
N VAL A 62 -4.91 -7.45 15.19
CA VAL A 62 -6.02 -8.12 15.89
C VAL A 62 -5.75 -9.63 15.96
N ALA A 63 -5.46 -10.28 14.83
CA ALA A 63 -5.24 -11.73 14.77
C ALA A 63 -4.06 -12.21 15.63
N ASN A 64 -3.02 -11.38 15.80
CA ASN A 64 -1.89 -11.70 16.66
C ASN A 64 -2.16 -11.46 18.15
N ASN A 65 -3.07 -10.54 18.49
CA ASN A 65 -3.45 -10.23 19.87
C ASN A 65 -4.60 -11.09 20.42
N GLU A 66 -5.34 -11.80 19.58
CA GLU A 66 -6.39 -12.75 20.00
C GLU A 66 -5.88 -13.91 20.89
N GLY A 67 -4.56 -14.13 20.98
CA GLY A 67 -3.94 -15.11 21.87
C GLY A 67 -3.74 -14.67 23.34
N TYR A 68 -4.17 -13.45 23.72
CA TYR A 68 -4.03 -12.89 25.08
C TYR A 68 -5.34 -12.80 25.87
N ALA A 69 -6.35 -13.60 25.52
CA ALA A 69 -7.60 -13.73 26.30
C ALA A 69 -7.58 -14.99 27.19
#